data_AF-A0AAE3GLN6-F1
#
_entry.id   AF-A0AAE3GLN6-F1
#
_cell.length_a   1.000
_cell.length_b   1.000
_cell.length_c   1.000
_cell.angle_alpha   90.00
_cell.angle_beta   90.00
_cell.angle_gamma   90.00
#
_symmetry.space_group_name_H-M   'P 1'
#
loop_
_entity.id
_entity.type
_entity.pdbx_description
1 polymer ?
#
loop_
_entity_poly.entity_id
_entity_poly.type
_entity_poly.pdbx_seq_one_letter_code
_entity_poly.pdbx_strand_id
1 'polypeptide(L)'
;MRELIKKYEWAEDPGLDLAMTVAVVAGATSDRVIGVYGGDPARPVGSLTFDEALVPEPDFGKYFQIQVLERDRHVVVLENNGWSGSVPEIARRASAGGGRFFGVYWSFNAIHLLSQAIDGKMTAYLELMTGCPSYDVHELVPPWMHGVGVTVEALRATCLAYLEQQTGVAFDRTWLDQKLPTYRVPDPDVMLANVANARRP
;
A
#
# COMPACT_ATOMS: atom_id res chain seq x y z
N MET A 1 -3.84 19.31 -4.28
CA MET A 1 -4.71 18.13 -4.44
C MET A 1 -5.23 17.99 -5.87
N ARG A 2 -6.06 18.90 -6.41
CA ARG A 2 -6.53 18.82 -7.80
C ARG A 2 -5.44 18.56 -8.85
N GLU A 3 -4.33 19.30 -8.80
CA GLU A 3 -3.20 19.07 -9.73
C GLU A 3 -2.51 17.70 -9.54
N LEU A 4 -2.48 17.16 -8.31
CA LEU A 4 -1.93 15.82 -8.05
C LEU A 4 -2.87 14.74 -8.58
N ILE A 5 -4.18 14.89 -8.38
CA ILE A 5 -5.17 13.98 -8.96
C ILE A 5 -5.02 13.96 -10.48
N LYS A 6 -4.92 15.13 -11.12
CA LYS A 6 -4.69 15.26 -12.56
C LYS A 6 -3.42 14.56 -13.03
N LYS A 7 -2.31 14.71 -12.27
CA LYS A 7 -1.05 14.01 -12.54
C LYS A 7 -1.20 12.48 -12.57
N TYR A 8 -2.12 11.93 -11.77
CA TYR A 8 -2.35 10.50 -11.62
C TYR A 8 -3.58 9.98 -12.37
N GLU A 9 -4.23 10.78 -13.22
CA GLU A 9 -5.40 10.37 -14.03
C GLU A 9 -5.14 9.12 -14.87
N TRP A 10 -3.88 8.87 -15.25
CA TRP A 10 -3.50 7.66 -15.98
C TRP A 10 -3.85 6.37 -15.21
N ALA A 11 -3.94 6.40 -13.88
CA ALA A 11 -4.27 5.21 -13.06
C ALA A 11 -5.74 4.79 -13.20
N GLU A 12 -6.59 5.67 -13.72
CA GLU A 12 -8.02 5.40 -13.98
C GLU A 12 -8.25 4.73 -15.34
N ASP A 13 -7.21 4.56 -16.17
CA ASP A 13 -7.34 3.91 -17.47
C ASP A 13 -7.90 2.48 -17.27
N PRO A 14 -9.09 2.15 -17.81
CA PRO A 14 -9.69 0.83 -17.66
C PRO A 14 -8.90 -0.27 -18.38
N GLY A 15 -7.98 0.09 -19.29
CA GLY A 15 -7.03 -0.85 -19.88
C GLY A 15 -5.92 -1.30 -18.91
N LEU A 16 -5.77 -0.62 -17.78
CA LEU A 16 -4.89 -1.01 -16.69
C LEU A 16 -5.69 -1.88 -15.70
N ASP A 17 -5.56 -3.20 -15.83
CA ASP A 17 -6.16 -4.20 -14.93
C ASP A 17 -5.43 -4.25 -13.57
N LEU A 18 -5.28 -3.09 -12.94
CA LEU A 18 -4.48 -2.90 -11.74
C LEU A 18 -5.33 -3.14 -10.49
N ALA A 19 -5.08 -4.27 -9.82
CA ALA A 19 -5.24 -4.38 -8.38
C ALA A 19 -3.87 -4.19 -7.74
N MET A 20 -3.72 -3.20 -6.85
CA MET A 20 -2.39 -2.83 -6.35
C MET A 20 -2.45 -2.37 -4.90
N THR A 21 -1.43 -2.76 -4.15
CA THR A 21 -1.02 -2.05 -2.93
C THR A 21 0.29 -1.33 -3.17
N VAL A 22 0.36 -0.07 -2.74
CA VAL A 22 1.60 0.71 -2.70
C VAL A 22 1.77 1.23 -1.28
N ALA A 23 2.94 1.02 -0.69
CA ALA A 23 3.29 1.61 0.59
C ALA A 23 4.61 2.37 0.52
N VAL A 24 4.69 3.47 1.26
CA VAL A 24 5.90 4.26 1.47
C VAL A 24 6.22 4.28 2.95
N VAL A 25 7.45 3.89 3.29
CA VAL A 25 7.94 3.79 4.66
C VAL A 25 9.14 4.73 4.84
N ALA A 26 9.07 5.62 5.82
CA ALA A 26 10.15 6.48 6.25
C ALA A 26 10.73 5.99 7.58
N GLY A 27 12.04 6.10 7.76
CA GLY A 27 12.72 5.76 9.02
C GLY A 27 12.95 4.26 9.23
N ALA A 28 12.83 3.45 8.18
CA ALA A 28 13.13 2.02 8.18
C ALA A 28 14.02 1.66 6.97
N THR A 29 14.83 0.60 7.10
CA THR A 29 15.59 0.02 5.98
C THR A 29 14.72 -0.92 5.16
N SER A 30 15.11 -1.19 3.91
CA SER A 30 14.48 -2.21 3.06
C SER A 30 14.38 -3.56 3.79
N ASP A 31 15.47 -4.01 4.41
CA ASP A 31 15.54 -5.30 5.11
C ASP A 31 14.52 -5.41 6.23
N ARG A 32 14.37 -4.34 7.01
CA ARG A 32 13.36 -4.28 8.06
C ARG A 32 11.96 -4.34 7.47
N VAL A 33 11.68 -3.59 6.41
CA VAL A 33 10.36 -3.56 5.78
C VAL A 33 10.02 -4.94 5.20
N ILE A 34 10.95 -5.59 4.49
CA ILE A 34 10.78 -6.95 3.98
C ILE A 34 10.45 -7.92 5.12
N GLY A 35 11.19 -7.84 6.23
CA GLY A 35 10.94 -8.67 7.41
C GLY A 35 9.59 -8.41 8.08
N VAL A 36 9.11 -7.16 8.10
CA VAL A 36 7.77 -6.81 8.62
C VAL A 36 6.66 -7.48 7.79
N TYR A 37 6.85 -7.55 6.47
CA TYR A 37 5.93 -8.25 5.57
C TYR A 37 6.09 -9.78 5.62
N GLY A 38 7.07 -10.30 6.37
CA GLY A 38 7.31 -11.74 6.52
C GLY A 38 8.23 -12.35 5.44
N GLY A 39 8.89 -11.52 4.64
CA GLY A 39 9.92 -11.95 3.70
C GLY A 39 11.30 -12.11 4.35
N ASP A 40 12.22 -12.72 3.61
CA ASP A 40 13.64 -12.80 3.97
C ASP A 40 14.46 -11.89 3.03
N PRO A 41 15.06 -10.79 3.53
CA PRO A 41 15.80 -9.86 2.69
C PRO A 41 17.05 -10.47 2.03
N ALA A 42 17.59 -11.57 2.59
CA ALA A 42 18.72 -12.29 2.01
C ALA A 42 18.30 -13.28 0.91
N ARG A 43 16.99 -13.46 0.66
CA ARG A 43 16.45 -14.44 -0.30
C ARG A 43 15.41 -13.83 -1.24
N PRO A 44 15.80 -12.88 -2.10
CA PRO A 44 14.91 -12.43 -3.17
C PRO A 44 14.57 -13.59 -4.12
N VAL A 45 13.36 -13.57 -4.67
CA VAL A 45 12.95 -14.46 -5.76
C VAL A 45 13.68 -14.11 -7.06
N GLY A 46 14.03 -12.83 -7.22
CA GLY A 46 14.75 -12.29 -8.37
C GLY A 46 14.43 -10.82 -8.56
N SER A 47 14.71 -10.28 -9.75
CA SER A 47 14.23 -8.97 -10.18
C SER A 47 13.15 -9.15 -11.25
N LEU A 48 11.91 -8.79 -10.92
CA LEU A 48 10.74 -8.98 -11.77
C LEU A 48 10.12 -7.63 -12.11
N THR A 49 9.44 -7.52 -13.26
CA THR A 49 8.50 -6.43 -13.53
C THR A 49 7.25 -6.57 -12.64
N PHE A 50 6.42 -5.53 -12.56
CA PHE A 50 5.18 -5.59 -11.76
C PHE A 50 4.24 -6.70 -12.25
N ASP A 51 4.14 -6.88 -13.57
CA ASP A 51 3.36 -7.97 -14.19
C ASP A 51 3.96 -9.35 -13.90
N GLU A 52 5.29 -9.51 -14.05
CA GLU A 52 6.00 -10.75 -13.70
C GLU A 52 5.86 -11.12 -12.21
N ALA A 53 5.59 -10.14 -11.34
CA ALA A 53 5.40 -10.34 -9.90
C ALA A 53 3.97 -10.81 -9.51
N LEU A 54 3.03 -10.88 -10.46
CA LEU A 54 1.69 -11.40 -10.20
C LEU A 54 1.78 -12.87 -9.75
N VAL A 55 1.13 -13.17 -8.62
CA VAL A 55 1.06 -14.56 -8.14
C VAL A 55 0.11 -15.35 -9.04
N PRO A 56 0.53 -16.53 -9.55
CA PRO A 56 -0.35 -17.39 -10.32
C PRO A 56 -1.58 -17.82 -9.52
N GLU A 57 -2.75 -17.88 -10.17
CA GLU A 57 -4.03 -18.24 -9.54
C GLU A 57 -3.97 -19.51 -8.65
N PRO A 58 -3.30 -20.62 -9.02
CA PRO A 58 -3.24 -21.81 -8.17
C PRO A 58 -2.51 -21.60 -6.84
N ASP A 59 -1.70 -20.55 -6.74
CA ASP A 59 -0.89 -20.19 -5.58
C ASP A 59 -1.39 -18.94 -4.85
N PHE A 60 -2.38 -18.26 -5.41
CA PHE A 60 -2.96 -17.06 -4.81
C PHE A 60 -3.52 -17.38 -3.40
N GLY A 61 -3.18 -16.55 -2.42
CA GLY A 61 -3.52 -16.79 -1.00
C GLY A 61 -2.63 -17.82 -0.27
N LYS A 62 -1.70 -18.49 -0.95
CA LYS A 62 -0.62 -19.25 -0.28
C LYS A 62 0.58 -18.36 0.04
N TYR A 63 0.89 -17.47 -0.88
CA TYR A 63 1.91 -16.44 -0.74
C TYR A 63 1.55 -15.23 -1.60
N PHE A 64 2.19 -14.11 -1.29
CA PHE A 64 2.21 -12.91 -2.13
C PHE A 64 3.63 -12.57 -2.54
N GLN A 65 3.75 -11.65 -3.48
CA GLN A 65 5.03 -11.06 -3.86
C GLN A 65 5.00 -9.57 -3.56
N ILE A 66 6.07 -9.09 -2.93
CA ILE A 66 6.32 -7.67 -2.77
C ILE A 66 7.55 -7.29 -3.57
N GLN A 67 7.49 -6.16 -4.25
CA GLN A 67 8.66 -5.53 -4.84
C GLN A 67 9.09 -4.38 -3.93
N VAL A 68 10.40 -4.26 -3.71
CA VAL A 68 10.95 -3.24 -2.81
C VAL A 68 11.97 -2.40 -3.56
N LEU A 69 11.84 -1.07 -3.44
CA LEU A 69 12.83 -0.13 -3.93
C LEU A 69 13.06 1.00 -2.93
N GLU A 70 14.23 1.62 -3.00
CA GLU A 70 14.57 2.78 -2.17
C GLU A 70 14.51 4.06 -3.01
N ARG A 71 13.88 5.10 -2.46
CA ARG A 71 13.85 6.46 -3.03
C ARG A 71 14.18 7.47 -1.94
N ASP A 72 15.32 8.14 -2.12
CA ASP A 72 15.91 9.04 -1.12
C ASP A 72 16.06 8.36 0.25
N ARG A 73 15.20 8.71 1.21
CA ARG A 73 15.19 8.15 2.57
C ARG A 73 13.94 7.30 2.85
N HIS A 74 13.27 6.87 1.78
CA HIS A 74 12.04 6.09 1.84
C HIS A 74 12.22 4.71 1.21
N VAL A 75 11.55 3.73 1.78
CA VAL A 75 11.34 2.42 1.18
C VAL A 75 9.95 2.42 0.56
N VAL A 76 9.86 2.07 -0.72
CA VAL A 76 8.58 1.87 -1.41
C VAL A 76 8.36 0.38 -1.63
N VAL A 77 7.15 -0.07 -1.31
CA VAL A 77 6.70 -1.45 -1.50
C VAL A 77 5.57 -1.45 -2.51
N LEU A 78 5.66 -2.31 -3.52
CA LEU A 78 4.62 -2.55 -4.52
C LEU A 78 4.13 -3.98 -4.42
N GLU A 79 2.82 -4.19 -4.50
CA GLU A 79 2.20 -5.51 -4.52
C GLU A 79 1.24 -5.58 -5.69
N ASN A 80 1.51 -6.46 -6.66
CA ASN A 80 0.56 -6.76 -7.73
C ASN A 80 -0.48 -7.76 -7.22
N ASN A 81 -1.71 -7.30 -7.09
CA ASN A 81 -2.86 -8.05 -6.54
C ASN A 81 -2.65 -8.58 -5.10
N GLY A 82 -1.62 -8.09 -4.38
CA GLY A 82 -1.40 -8.36 -2.96
C GLY A 82 -1.95 -7.23 -2.08
N TRP A 83 -2.25 -7.54 -0.81
CA TRP A 83 -2.89 -6.61 0.14
C TRP A 83 -2.16 -6.50 1.49
N SER A 84 -0.91 -6.94 1.59
CA SER A 84 -0.21 -7.00 2.88
C SER A 84 -0.07 -5.61 3.50
N GLY A 85 0.31 -4.61 2.71
CA GLY A 85 0.40 -3.21 3.13
C GLY A 85 -0.94 -2.56 3.49
N SER A 86 -2.07 -3.22 3.19
CA SER A 86 -3.40 -2.78 3.59
C SER A 86 -3.73 -3.17 5.04
N VAL A 87 -2.94 -4.04 5.67
CA VAL A 87 -3.19 -4.53 7.04
C VAL A 87 -2.64 -3.57 8.09
N PRO A 88 -3.46 -3.06 9.05
CA PRO A 88 -2.99 -2.11 10.06
C PRO A 88 -1.75 -2.54 10.83
N GLU A 89 -1.64 -3.82 11.18
CA GLU A 89 -0.48 -4.32 11.91
C GLU A 89 0.84 -4.24 11.12
N ILE A 90 0.79 -4.38 9.79
CA ILE A 90 1.96 -4.16 8.93
C ILE A 90 2.38 -2.70 9.01
N ALA A 91 1.43 -1.77 8.89
CA ALA A 91 1.68 -0.34 9.00
C ALA A 91 2.28 0.04 10.38
N ARG A 92 1.76 -0.53 11.47
CA ARG A 92 2.29 -0.32 12.83
C ARG A 92 3.74 -0.80 12.93
N ARG A 93 4.04 -2.04 12.54
CA ARG A 93 5.40 -2.59 12.63
C ARG A 93 6.40 -1.85 11.73
N ALA A 94 5.96 -1.48 10.53
CA ALA A 94 6.79 -0.75 9.56
C ALA A 94 7.12 0.67 10.05
N SER A 95 6.19 1.33 10.74
CA SER A 95 6.39 2.69 11.26
C SER A 95 7.00 2.76 12.67
N ALA A 96 7.09 1.66 13.42
CA ALA A 96 7.57 1.71 14.81
C ALA A 96 9.03 2.18 14.95
N GLY A 97 9.34 2.91 16.03
CA GLY A 97 10.69 3.43 16.30
C GLY A 97 10.93 4.81 15.68
N GLY A 98 9.90 5.65 15.67
CA GLY A 98 9.91 7.01 15.12
C GLY A 98 9.72 7.09 13.59
N GLY A 99 9.35 5.98 12.95
CA GLY A 99 9.10 5.91 11.51
C GLY A 99 7.68 6.33 11.12
N ARG A 100 7.43 6.29 9.81
CA ARG A 100 6.12 6.59 9.21
C ARG A 100 5.82 5.62 8.10
N PHE A 101 4.56 5.19 8.02
CA PHE A 101 4.02 4.37 6.96
C PHE A 101 2.84 5.10 6.33
N PHE A 102 2.77 5.09 5.01
CA PHE A 102 1.57 5.47 4.27
C PHE A 102 1.32 4.47 3.15
N GLY A 103 0.15 3.85 3.16
CA GLY A 103 -0.23 2.83 2.20
C GLY A 103 -1.54 3.18 1.50
N VAL A 104 -1.61 2.83 0.22
CA VAL A 104 -2.83 2.85 -0.56
C VAL A 104 -3.06 1.48 -1.17
N TYR A 105 -4.31 1.06 -1.20
CA TYR A 105 -4.71 -0.23 -1.75
C TYR A 105 -5.97 -0.05 -2.57
N TRP A 106 -6.02 -0.70 -3.73
CA TRP A 106 -7.28 -0.93 -4.41
C TRP A 106 -7.34 -2.29 -5.08
N SER A 107 -8.58 -2.79 -5.24
CA SER A 107 -8.84 -4.12 -5.80
C SER A 107 -9.95 -4.13 -6.84
N PHE A 108 -10.07 -5.26 -7.53
CA PHE A 108 -11.18 -5.54 -8.44
C PHE A 108 -12.56 -5.50 -7.77
N ASN A 109 -12.62 -5.62 -6.44
CA ASN A 109 -13.86 -5.50 -5.65
C ASN A 109 -14.22 -4.04 -5.30
N ALA A 110 -13.68 -3.07 -6.03
CA ALA A 110 -13.94 -1.63 -5.88
C ALA A 110 -13.59 -1.03 -4.50
N ILE A 111 -12.71 -1.68 -3.73
CA ILE A 111 -12.17 -1.14 -2.47
C ILE A 111 -11.04 -0.16 -2.81
N HIS A 112 -11.01 1.01 -2.17
CA HIS A 112 -9.95 2.01 -2.26
C HIS A 112 -9.56 2.48 -0.85
N LEU A 113 -8.60 1.79 -0.24
CA LEU A 113 -8.22 1.98 1.15
C LEU A 113 -6.98 2.87 1.27
N LEU A 114 -7.05 3.85 2.17
CA LEU A 114 -5.89 4.60 2.67
C LEU A 114 -5.53 4.11 4.07
N SER A 115 -4.24 3.99 4.34
CA SER A 115 -3.73 3.67 5.67
C SER A 115 -2.50 4.50 6.00
N GLN A 116 -2.41 4.95 7.26
CA GLN A 116 -1.24 5.67 7.77
C GLN A 116 -0.95 5.23 9.19
N ALA A 117 0.33 5.02 9.47
CA ALA A 117 0.83 4.84 10.82
C ALA A 117 2.04 5.72 11.06
N ILE A 118 2.15 6.26 12.27
CA ILE A 118 3.28 7.05 12.73
C ILE A 118 3.72 6.44 14.06
N ASP A 119 5.00 6.07 14.14
CA ASP A 119 5.61 5.45 15.32
C ASP A 119 4.77 4.30 15.91
N GLY A 120 4.32 3.37 15.06
CA GLY A 120 3.56 2.21 15.50
C GLY A 120 2.10 2.47 15.86
N LYS A 121 1.59 3.69 15.67
CA LYS A 121 0.20 4.05 15.91
C LYS A 121 -0.51 4.39 14.60
N MET A 122 -1.66 3.79 14.36
CA MET A 122 -2.51 4.17 13.22
C MET A 122 -3.04 5.60 13.40
N THR A 123 -2.92 6.41 12.36
CA THR A 123 -3.38 7.80 12.33
C THR A 123 -4.36 8.07 11.19
N ALA A 124 -4.44 7.15 10.22
CA ALA A 124 -5.49 7.12 9.19
C ALA A 124 -5.77 5.68 8.78
N TYR A 125 -7.04 5.35 8.56
CA TYR A 125 -7.49 4.06 8.02
C TYR A 125 -8.92 4.22 7.52
N LEU A 126 -9.14 4.28 6.21
CA LEU A 126 -10.46 4.55 5.65
C LEU A 126 -10.58 4.13 4.19
N GLU A 127 -11.79 3.83 3.77
CA GLU A 127 -12.11 3.55 2.38
C GLU A 127 -12.62 4.83 1.69
N LEU A 128 -12.23 5.10 0.43
CA LEU A 128 -12.54 6.37 -0.26
C LEU A 128 -13.90 6.40 -0.97
N MET A 129 -14.46 5.24 -1.34
CA MET A 129 -15.81 5.17 -1.90
C MET A 129 -16.88 5.55 -0.87
N THR A 130 -16.62 5.39 0.43
CA THR A 130 -17.48 5.88 1.51
C THR A 130 -17.32 7.38 1.73
N GLY A 131 -17.82 8.20 0.80
CA GLY A 131 -18.10 9.63 1.03
C GLY A 131 -19.21 9.90 2.06
N CYS A 132 -19.56 8.92 2.91
CA CYS A 132 -20.71 8.92 3.81
C CYS A 132 -20.37 8.16 5.09
N PRO A 133 -20.66 8.69 6.30
CA PRO A 133 -20.36 8.04 7.57
C PRO A 133 -21.34 6.89 7.84
N SER A 134 -21.10 5.76 7.21
CA SER A 134 -21.54 4.41 7.62
C SER A 134 -20.85 3.45 6.65
N TYR A 135 -19.97 2.53 7.06
CA TYR A 135 -20.40 1.24 7.62
C TYR A 135 -19.33 0.50 8.44
N ASP A 136 -18.19 1.11 8.80
CA ASP A 136 -17.23 0.44 9.69
C ASP A 136 -16.86 1.34 10.89
N VAL A 137 -17.16 0.87 12.11
CA VAL A 137 -16.94 1.57 13.39
C VAL A 137 -15.45 1.74 13.75
N HIS A 138 -14.58 1.50 12.78
CA HIS A 138 -13.15 1.42 12.92
C HIS A 138 -12.40 2.36 11.98
N GLU A 139 -13.07 3.15 11.13
CA GLU A 139 -12.36 4.14 10.32
C GLU A 139 -11.67 5.21 11.19
N LEU A 140 -10.44 5.53 10.81
CA LEU A 140 -9.68 6.67 11.32
C LEU A 140 -9.59 7.71 10.21
N VAL A 141 -10.47 8.71 10.26
CA VAL A 141 -10.50 9.82 9.30
C VAL A 141 -9.60 10.95 9.81
N PRO A 142 -8.46 11.23 9.15
CA PRO A 142 -7.54 12.27 9.59
C PRO A 142 -8.00 13.68 9.17
N PRO A 143 -7.59 14.73 9.90
CA PRO A 143 -8.00 16.11 9.59
C PRO A 143 -7.62 16.60 8.19
N TRP A 144 -6.52 16.09 7.62
CA TRP A 144 -6.02 16.51 6.31
C TRP A 144 -6.88 16.05 5.12
N MET A 145 -7.86 15.19 5.36
CA MET A 145 -8.76 14.71 4.31
C MET A 145 -10.00 15.60 4.14
N HIS A 146 -10.33 16.43 5.14
CA HIS A 146 -11.49 17.30 5.06
C HIS A 146 -11.36 18.33 3.93
N GLY A 147 -12.44 18.50 3.15
CA GLY A 147 -12.51 19.50 2.08
C GLY A 147 -11.90 19.08 0.75
N VAL A 148 -11.44 17.84 0.61
CA VAL A 148 -11.06 17.28 -0.69
C VAL A 148 -12.30 16.66 -1.34
N GLY A 149 -12.70 17.18 -2.49
CA GLY A 149 -13.75 16.57 -3.31
C GLY A 149 -13.20 15.29 -3.94
N VAL A 150 -13.46 14.15 -3.30
CA VAL A 150 -13.21 12.82 -3.88
C VAL A 150 -14.37 12.50 -4.81
N THR A 151 -14.06 12.12 -6.05
CA THR A 151 -15.06 11.69 -7.03
C THR A 151 -14.83 10.23 -7.37
N VAL A 152 -15.90 9.51 -7.68
CA VAL A 152 -15.85 8.07 -7.98
C VAL A 152 -15.00 7.81 -9.23
N GLU A 153 -14.94 8.76 -10.15
CA GLU A 153 -14.19 8.69 -11.40
C GLU A 153 -12.68 8.90 -11.22
N ALA A 154 -12.20 9.22 -10.01
CA ALA A 154 -10.81 9.60 -9.76
C ALA A 154 -10.23 8.96 -8.49
N LEU A 155 -10.71 7.80 -8.06
CA LEU A 155 -10.35 7.19 -6.78
C LEU A 155 -8.90 6.72 -6.73
N ARG A 156 -8.40 6.04 -7.76
CA ARG A 156 -7.01 5.54 -7.83
C ARG A 156 -6.04 6.70 -7.94
N ALA A 157 -6.38 7.69 -8.76
CA ALA A 157 -5.64 8.94 -8.88
C ALA A 157 -5.61 9.71 -7.55
N THR A 158 -6.74 9.72 -6.82
CA THR A 158 -6.83 10.32 -5.48
C THR A 158 -5.97 9.57 -4.46
N CYS A 159 -5.95 8.23 -4.48
CA CYS A 159 -5.06 7.41 -3.67
C CYS A 159 -3.58 7.82 -3.88
N LEU A 160 -3.12 7.83 -5.12
CA LEU A 160 -1.74 8.20 -5.46
C LEU A 160 -1.44 9.67 -5.13
N ALA A 161 -2.41 10.57 -5.30
CA ALA A 161 -2.27 11.97 -4.92
C ALA A 161 -2.08 12.15 -3.41
N TYR A 162 -2.83 11.41 -2.59
CA TYR A 162 -2.63 11.40 -1.14
C TYR A 162 -1.29 10.77 -0.74
N LEU A 163 -0.89 9.68 -1.40
CA LEU A 163 0.42 9.06 -1.18
C LEU A 163 1.54 10.07 -1.37
N GLU A 164 1.57 10.78 -2.50
CA GLU A 164 2.57 11.83 -2.74
C GLU A 164 2.44 13.00 -1.77
N GLN A 165 1.22 13.50 -1.51
CA GLN A 165 1.02 14.62 -0.60
C GLN A 165 1.54 14.31 0.81
N GLN A 166 1.30 13.09 1.31
CA GLN A 166 1.61 12.72 2.67
C GLN A 166 3.08 12.33 2.86
N THR A 167 3.72 11.83 1.82
CA THR A 167 5.07 11.25 1.91
C THR A 167 6.14 12.08 1.20
N GLY A 168 5.74 12.94 0.26
CA GLY A 168 6.64 13.61 -0.67
C GLY A 168 7.18 12.71 -1.78
N VAL A 169 6.80 11.42 -1.81
CA VAL A 169 7.24 10.46 -2.82
C VAL A 169 6.22 10.42 -3.94
N ALA A 170 6.59 10.91 -5.12
CA ALA A 170 5.78 10.74 -6.33
C ALA A 170 5.82 9.28 -6.78
N PHE A 171 4.66 8.72 -7.11
CA PHE A 171 4.60 7.42 -7.78
C PHE A 171 5.10 7.60 -9.22
N ASP A 172 6.20 6.94 -9.56
CA ASP A 172 6.70 6.92 -10.92
C ASP A 172 6.09 5.75 -11.68
N ARG A 173 5.36 6.04 -12.75
CA ARG A 173 4.71 5.02 -13.57
C ARG A 173 5.71 3.99 -14.12
N THR A 174 6.97 4.38 -14.34
CA THR A 174 7.99 3.45 -14.85
C THR A 174 8.32 2.32 -13.87
N TRP A 175 7.92 2.42 -12.59
CA TRP A 175 8.09 1.32 -11.63
C TRP A 175 7.28 0.09 -12.01
N LEU A 176 6.19 0.25 -12.78
CA LEU A 176 5.38 -0.87 -13.26
C LEU A 176 6.12 -1.72 -14.31
N ASP A 177 7.01 -1.09 -15.08
CA ASP A 177 7.77 -1.73 -16.15
C ASP A 177 9.20 -2.12 -15.72
N GLN A 178 9.70 -1.53 -14.64
CA GLN A 178 11.05 -1.76 -14.14
C GLN A 178 11.17 -3.15 -13.48
N LYS A 179 12.28 -3.84 -13.73
CA LYS A 179 12.66 -5.01 -12.93
C LYS A 179 13.15 -4.59 -11.55
N LEU A 180 12.39 -4.96 -10.52
CA LEU A 180 12.65 -4.61 -9.12
C LEU A 180 12.92 -5.86 -8.29
N PRO A 181 13.76 -5.79 -7.24
CA PRO A 181 13.93 -6.89 -6.28
C PRO A 181 12.58 -7.33 -5.71
N THR A 182 12.26 -8.61 -5.90
CA THR A 182 10.98 -9.20 -5.50
C THR A 182 11.18 -10.25 -4.44
N TYR A 183 10.32 -10.24 -3.43
CA TYR A 183 10.37 -11.13 -2.28
C TYR A 183 9.04 -11.85 -2.15
N ARG A 184 9.11 -13.15 -1.85
CA ARG A 184 7.93 -13.93 -1.48
C ARG A 184 7.62 -13.64 -0.01
N VAL A 185 6.35 -13.36 0.26
CA VAL A 185 5.82 -13.15 1.61
C VAL A 185 4.63 -14.08 1.84
N PRO A 186 4.36 -14.52 3.08
CA PRO A 186 3.18 -15.31 3.38
C PRO A 186 1.89 -14.49 3.14
N ASP A 187 0.75 -15.18 3.11
CA ASP A 187 -0.53 -14.49 3.29
C ASP A 187 -0.53 -13.73 4.63
N PRO A 188 -0.84 -12.42 4.64
CA PRO A 188 -0.77 -11.62 5.86
C PRO A 188 -1.75 -12.10 6.94
N ASP A 189 -2.88 -12.70 6.59
CA ASP A 189 -3.83 -13.26 7.58
C ASP A 189 -3.29 -14.52 8.23
N VAL A 190 -2.58 -15.36 7.46
CA VAL A 190 -1.90 -16.54 8.01
C VAL A 190 -0.75 -16.10 8.90
N MET A 191 0.06 -15.14 8.45
CA MET A 191 1.20 -14.61 9.20
C MET A 191 0.78 -13.97 10.53
N LEU A 192 -0.35 -13.26 10.54
CA LEU A 192 -0.82 -12.48 11.69
C LEU A 192 -1.95 -13.14 12.46
N ALA A 193 -2.25 -14.42 12.21
CA ALA A 193 -3.38 -15.14 12.81
C ALA A 193 -3.42 -15.10 14.35
N ASN A 194 -2.24 -15.06 14.99
CA ASN A 194 -2.10 -15.03 16.45
C ASN A 194 -1.90 -13.62 17.02
N VAL A 195 -2.02 -12.58 16.20
CA VAL A 195 -1.82 -11.19 16.59
C VAL A 195 -3.18 -10.55 16.85
N ALA A 196 -3.47 -10.29 18.12
CA ALA A 196 -4.71 -9.64 18.51
C ALA A 196 -4.86 -8.29 17.80
N ASN A 197 -6.06 -8.01 17.26
CA ASN A 197 -6.39 -6.76 16.58
C ASN A 197 -5.53 -6.45 15.33
N ALA A 198 -4.96 -7.47 14.67
CA ALA A 198 -4.12 -7.24 13.48
C ALA A 198 -4.83 -6.45 12.36
N ARG A 199 -6.13 -6.70 12.19
CA ARG A 199 -7.00 -6.06 11.21
C ARG A 199 -7.70 -4.79 11.70
N ARG A 200 -7.55 -4.42 12.98
CA ARG A 200 -8.15 -3.21 13.53
C ARG A 200 -7.11 -2.09 13.58
N PRO A 201 -7.47 -0.86 13.17
CA PRO A 201 -6.56 0.27 13.27
C PRO A 201 -6.26 0.66 14.71
#